data_AF-A0A0A1WEE7-F1
#
_entry.id   AF-A0A0A1WEE7-F1
#
_cell.length_a   1.000
_cell.length_b   1.000
_cell.length_c   1.000
_cell.angle_alpha   90.00
_cell.angle_beta   90.00
_cell.angle_gamma   90.00
#
_symmetry.space_group_name_H-M   'P 1'
#
loop_
_entity.id
_entity.type
_entity.pdbx_description
1 polymer ?
#
loop_
_entity_poly.entity_id
_entity_poly.type
_entity_poly.pdbx_seq_one_letter_code
_entity_poly.pdbx_strand_id
1 'polypeptide(L)'
;MLFNRNMFVFFLLITGFALAVNSQQLLEAIATGRPVCPERCNMAFRCDPYYSGPPVWTIVDGVCRLFKTDCLFASTNCNRQNECLPKLTTTSQQICQTKCMNACEQVPTMPVCAAFPYVTAYADRNDGMITFKNKCELDKWSCWNSKGAY
;
A
#
# COMPACT_ATOMS: atom_id res chain seq x y z
N MET A 1 20.74 34.08 -57.20
CA MET A 1 20.76 33.27 -55.96
C MET A 1 19.34 33.23 -55.41
N LEU A 2 18.59 32.17 -55.72
CA LEU A 2 17.20 31.98 -55.28
C LEU A 2 17.20 31.17 -53.99
N PHE A 3 17.20 31.87 -52.84
CA PHE A 3 16.97 31.22 -51.55
C PHE A 3 15.49 30.82 -51.47
N ASN A 4 15.26 29.50 -51.47
CA ASN A 4 13.95 28.90 -51.61
C ASN A 4 13.12 29.12 -50.33
N ARG A 5 12.03 29.88 -50.44
CA ARG A 5 11.14 30.30 -49.33
C ARG A 5 10.58 29.12 -48.52
N ASN A 6 10.49 27.94 -49.14
CA ASN A 6 10.07 26.69 -48.50
C ASN A 6 11.11 26.10 -47.53
N MET A 7 12.40 26.40 -47.71
CA MET A 7 13.47 25.87 -46.85
C MET A 7 13.49 26.58 -45.49
N PHE A 8 13.19 27.88 -45.45
CA PHE A 8 13.14 28.66 -44.21
C PHE A 8 11.97 28.26 -43.29
N VAL A 9 10.81 27.92 -43.87
CA VAL A 9 9.64 27.45 -43.12
C VAL A 9 9.91 26.08 -42.50
N PHE A 10 10.62 25.19 -43.22
CA PHE A 10 11.03 23.89 -42.69
C PHE A 10 11.97 24.02 -41.50
N PHE A 11 12.96 24.92 -41.56
CA PHE A 11 13.88 25.16 -40.44
C PHE A 11 13.16 25.67 -39.19
N LEU A 12 12.20 26.59 -39.35
CA LEU A 12 11.40 27.11 -38.23
C LEU A 12 10.54 26.03 -37.55
N LEU A 13 9.94 25.14 -38.35
CA LEU A 13 9.16 24.01 -37.82
C LEU A 13 10.06 23.05 -37.03
N ILE A 14 11.22 22.66 -37.58
CA ILE A 14 12.14 21.73 -36.92
C ILE A 14 12.65 22.30 -35.58
N THR A 15 12.97 23.60 -35.53
CA THR A 15 13.38 24.25 -34.27
C THR A 15 12.23 24.32 -33.25
N GLY A 16 10.99 24.53 -33.71
CA GLY A 16 9.81 24.53 -32.83
C GLY A 16 9.53 23.15 -32.23
N PHE A 17 9.66 22.08 -33.01
CA PHE A 17 9.50 20.70 -32.52
C PHE A 17 10.60 20.30 -31.54
N ALA A 18 11.85 20.70 -31.77
CA ALA A 18 12.96 20.38 -30.87
C ALA A 18 12.80 21.01 -29.47
N LEU A 19 12.26 22.23 -29.38
CA LEU A 19 12.00 22.90 -28.09
C LEU A 19 10.84 22.25 -27.32
N ALA A 20 9.81 21.77 -28.02
CA ALA A 20 8.68 21.08 -27.39
C ALA A 20 9.08 19.72 -26.78
N VAL A 21 9.88 18.91 -27.51
CA VAL A 21 10.29 17.57 -27.07
C VAL A 21 11.16 17.61 -25.81
N ASN A 22 12.07 18.59 -25.71
CA ASN A 22 12.96 18.73 -24.55
C ASN A 22 12.18 19.09 -23.26
N SER A 23 11.06 19.81 -23.38
CA SER A 23 10.21 20.16 -22.24
C SER A 23 9.40 18.99 -21.70
N GLN A 24 8.96 18.07 -22.57
CA GLN A 24 8.18 16.89 -22.18
C GLN A 24 9.04 15.85 -21.47
N GLN A 25 10.29 15.63 -21.92
CA GLN A 25 11.21 14.72 -21.25
C GLN A 25 11.58 15.16 -19.83
N LEU A 26 11.70 16.47 -19.58
CA LEU A 26 11.97 17.01 -18.25
C LEU A 26 10.78 16.79 -17.30
N LEU A 27 9.54 16.96 -17.80
CA LEU A 27 8.33 16.73 -17.01
C LEU A 27 8.15 15.24 -16.67
N GLU A 28 8.45 14.33 -17.59
CA GLU A 28 8.43 12.88 -17.32
C GLU A 28 9.55 12.46 -16.36
N ALA A 29 10.73 13.06 -16.43
CA ALA A 29 11.82 12.83 -15.47
C ALA A 29 11.46 13.30 -14.04
N ILE A 30 10.74 14.43 -13.92
CA ILE A 30 10.22 14.92 -12.63
C ILE A 30 9.06 14.03 -12.15
N ALA A 31 8.21 13.53 -13.05
CA ALA A 31 7.12 12.61 -12.73
C ALA A 31 7.61 11.18 -12.36
N THR A 32 8.83 10.80 -12.74
CA THR A 32 9.44 9.49 -12.45
C THR A 32 10.44 9.52 -11.30
N GLY A 33 10.79 10.71 -10.78
CA GLY A 33 11.60 10.85 -9.57
C GLY A 33 10.82 10.40 -8.34
N ARG A 34 11.24 9.29 -7.70
CA ARG A 34 10.70 8.92 -6.37
C ARG A 34 10.81 10.13 -5.45
N PRO A 35 9.72 10.54 -4.78
CA PRO A 35 9.76 11.70 -3.88
C PRO A 35 10.85 11.46 -2.83
N VAL A 36 11.77 12.43 -2.71
CA VAL A 36 12.86 12.34 -1.73
C VAL A 36 12.30 12.75 -0.39
N CYS A 37 11.94 11.75 0.42
CA CYS A 37 11.42 11.98 1.76
C CYS A 37 12.55 12.48 2.69
N PRO A 38 12.30 13.52 3.51
CA PRO A 38 13.32 14.10 4.38
C PRO A 38 13.80 13.12 5.46
N GLU A 39 12.93 12.20 5.90
CA GLU A 39 13.31 11.11 6.80
C GLU A 39 13.17 9.77 6.08
N ARG A 40 14.25 8.98 6.04
CA ARG A 40 14.22 7.59 5.56
C ARG A 40 14.23 6.61 6.72
N CYS A 41 13.52 5.51 6.56
CA CYS A 41 13.55 4.39 7.48
C CYS A 41 14.36 3.24 6.88
N ASN A 42 15.50 2.92 7.51
CA ASN A 42 16.44 1.88 7.07
C ASN A 42 16.35 0.61 7.94
N MET A 43 15.20 0.35 8.57
CA MET A 43 15.02 -0.79 9.46
C MET A 43 14.65 -2.05 8.67
N ALA A 44 15.29 -3.17 8.99
CA ALA A 44 14.96 -4.49 8.44
C ALA A 44 14.15 -5.29 9.47
N PHE A 45 12.83 -5.32 9.30
CA PHE A 45 11.93 -6.01 10.23
C PHE A 45 11.92 -7.52 9.98
N ARG A 46 12.02 -8.31 11.05
CA ARG A 46 11.81 -9.76 11.06
C ARG A 46 10.69 -10.09 12.04
N CYS A 47 9.46 -10.14 11.54
CA CYS A 47 8.29 -10.37 12.37
C CYS A 47 8.05 -11.87 12.57
N ASP A 48 7.75 -12.29 13.79
CA ASP A 48 7.36 -13.67 14.08
C ASP A 48 5.94 -13.92 13.55
N PRO A 49 5.74 -14.80 12.57
CA PRO A 49 4.42 -15.13 12.07
C PRO A 49 3.56 -15.83 13.13
N TYR A 50 4.12 -16.44 14.17
CA TYR A 50 3.39 -17.17 15.21
C TYR A 50 3.09 -16.35 16.46
N TYR A 51 3.26 -15.02 16.40
CA TYR A 51 2.86 -14.12 17.47
C TYR A 51 1.39 -14.33 17.87
N SER A 52 1.17 -14.54 19.17
CA SER A 52 -0.14 -14.85 19.77
C SER A 52 -0.73 -13.69 20.59
N GLY A 53 -0.05 -12.54 20.63
CA GLY A 53 -0.55 -11.36 21.32
C GLY A 53 -1.66 -10.64 20.54
N PRO A 54 -2.20 -9.54 21.11
CA PRO A 54 -3.29 -8.80 20.49
C PRO A 54 -2.86 -8.14 19.17
N PRO A 55 -3.76 -8.03 18.18
CA PRO A 55 -3.48 -7.29 16.96
C PRO A 55 -3.41 -5.78 17.25
N VAL A 56 -2.73 -5.05 16.37
CA VAL A 56 -2.73 -3.59 16.36
C VAL A 56 -3.86 -3.08 15.49
N TRP A 57 -4.68 -2.18 16.05
CA TRP A 57 -5.84 -1.59 15.41
C TRP A 57 -5.52 -0.19 14.90
N THR A 58 -5.92 0.15 13.68
CA THR A 58 -5.78 1.48 13.10
C THR A 58 -6.98 1.80 12.21
N ILE A 59 -7.27 3.08 12.01
CA ILE A 59 -8.26 3.52 11.02
C ILE A 59 -7.49 4.12 9.84
N VAL A 60 -7.75 3.61 8.63
CA VAL A 60 -7.15 4.08 7.38
C VAL A 60 -8.28 4.41 6.43
N ASP A 61 -8.35 5.67 5.99
CA ASP A 61 -9.40 6.18 5.10
C ASP A 61 -10.82 5.88 5.60
N GLY A 62 -11.03 6.01 6.92
CA GLY A 62 -12.31 5.77 7.57
C GLY A 62 -12.66 4.29 7.78
N VAL A 63 -11.79 3.36 7.39
CA VAL A 63 -11.98 1.90 7.51
C VAL A 63 -11.04 1.34 8.57
N CYS A 64 -11.56 0.46 9.42
CA CYS A 64 -10.74 -0.27 10.38
C CYS A 64 -9.81 -1.27 9.69
N ARG A 65 -8.54 -1.24 10.05
CA ARG A 65 -7.53 -2.20 9.60
C ARG A 65 -6.76 -2.76 10.81
N LEU A 66 -6.38 -4.02 10.69
CA LEU A 66 -5.69 -4.76 11.73
C LEU A 66 -4.33 -5.20 11.20
N PHE A 67 -3.32 -5.11 12.05
CA PHE A 67 -2.03 -5.74 11.86
C PHE A 67 -1.88 -6.85 12.89
N LYS A 68 -1.48 -8.05 12.45
CA LYS A 68 -1.33 -9.20 13.35
C LYS A 68 -0.37 -8.91 14.51
N THR A 69 0.68 -8.13 14.24
CA THR A 69 1.72 -7.80 15.21
C THR A 69 2.07 -6.32 15.15
N ASP A 70 2.61 -5.81 16.26
CA ASP A 70 3.27 -4.51 16.36
C ASP A 70 4.45 -4.39 15.39
N CYS A 71 5.21 -5.47 15.18
CA CYS A 71 6.28 -5.54 14.20
C CYS A 71 5.79 -5.25 12.76
N LEU A 72 4.66 -5.85 12.35
CA LEU A 72 4.08 -5.61 11.02
C LEU A 72 3.56 -4.17 10.88
N PHE A 73 2.97 -3.63 11.94
CA PHE A 73 2.55 -2.23 11.98
C PHE A 73 3.75 -1.27 11.85
N ALA A 74 4.83 -1.52 12.59
CA ALA A 74 6.06 -0.74 12.54
C ALA A 74 6.74 -0.85 11.16
N SER A 75 6.79 -2.05 10.58
CA SER A 75 7.30 -2.29 9.22
C SER A 75 6.51 -1.50 8.18
N THR A 76 5.19 -1.50 8.30
CA THR A 76 4.31 -0.72 7.40
C THR A 76 4.54 0.78 7.56
N ASN A 77 4.69 1.29 8.78
CA ASN A 77 5.01 2.69 9.02
C ASN A 77 6.40 3.09 8.50
N CYS A 78 7.37 2.17 8.55
CA CYS A 78 8.69 2.35 7.94
C CYS A 78 8.59 2.50 6.41
N ASN A 79 7.82 1.62 5.76
CA ASN A 79 7.58 1.70 4.31
C ASN A 79 6.85 2.99 3.94
N ARG A 80 5.81 3.37 4.68
CA ARG A 80 5.08 4.63 4.48
C ARG A 80 6.00 5.84 4.59
N GLN A 81 6.90 5.86 5.57
CA GLN A 81 7.89 6.93 5.72
C GLN A 81 8.80 7.02 4.48
N ASN A 82 9.24 5.88 3.93
CA ASN A 82 10.03 5.83 2.70
C ASN A 82 9.24 6.24 1.44
N GLU A 83 7.91 6.21 1.50
CA GLU A 83 6.98 6.64 0.44
C GLU A 83 6.43 8.05 0.67
N CYS A 84 6.94 8.78 1.67
CA CYS A 84 6.50 10.12 2.06
C CYS A 84 5.02 10.17 2.50
N LEU A 85 4.50 9.03 2.96
CA LEU A 85 3.14 8.90 3.48
C LEU A 85 3.12 9.13 5.00
N PRO A 86 2.07 9.78 5.53
CA PRO A 86 1.90 9.94 6.98
C PRO A 86 1.90 8.58 7.69
N LYS A 87 2.55 8.50 8.86
CA LYS A 87 2.50 7.30 9.70
C LYS A 87 1.07 7.02 10.13
N LEU A 88 0.71 5.74 10.17
CA LEU A 88 -0.53 5.26 10.75
C LEU A 88 -0.49 5.41 12.27
N THR A 89 -1.64 5.69 12.86
CA THR A 89 -1.83 5.81 14.31
C THR A 89 -2.66 4.67 14.83
N THR A 90 -2.33 4.17 16.02
CA THR A 90 -3.11 3.11 16.65
C THR A 90 -4.41 3.67 17.23
N THR A 91 -5.41 2.80 17.38
CA THR A 91 -6.66 3.10 18.09
C THR A 91 -7.05 1.90 18.96
N SER A 92 -8.13 2.03 19.75
CA SER A 92 -8.68 0.91 20.49
C SER A 92 -9.49 -0.01 19.59
N GLN A 93 -9.60 -1.28 19.98
CA GLN A 93 -10.47 -2.24 19.32
C GLN A 93 -11.91 -1.72 19.22
N GLN A 94 -12.45 -1.18 20.31
CA GLN A 94 -13.82 -0.70 20.37
C GLN A 94 -14.08 0.40 19.34
N ILE A 95 -13.16 1.37 19.24
CA ILE A 95 -13.27 2.47 18.27
C ILE A 95 -13.12 1.94 16.85
N CYS A 96 -12.13 1.08 16.60
CA CYS A 96 -11.88 0.54 15.27
C CYS A 96 -13.07 -0.28 14.77
N GLN A 97 -13.65 -1.15 15.60
CA GLN A 97 -14.75 -2.02 15.17
C GLN A 97 -16.01 -1.25 14.75
N THR A 98 -16.22 -0.02 15.23
CA THR A 98 -17.28 0.87 14.69
C THR A 98 -17.09 1.24 13.21
N LYS A 99 -15.90 0.99 12.66
CA LYS A 99 -15.46 1.26 11.29
C LYS A 99 -15.17 -0.02 10.50
N CYS A 100 -15.58 -1.19 11.00
CA CYS A 100 -15.54 -2.41 10.19
C CYS A 100 -16.47 -2.27 8.96
N MET A 101 -16.08 -2.90 7.86
CA MET A 101 -16.95 -2.99 6.68
C MET A 101 -18.15 -3.89 6.99
N ASN A 102 -19.32 -3.45 6.54
CA ASN A 102 -20.57 -4.19 6.74
C ASN A 102 -20.96 -5.01 5.49
N ALA A 103 -20.55 -4.56 4.31
CA ALA A 103 -21.03 -5.02 3.01
C ALA A 103 -19.86 -5.23 2.04
N CYS A 104 -19.94 -6.29 1.24
CA CYS A 104 -18.94 -6.71 0.25
C CYS A 104 -19.57 -7.23 -1.06
N GLU A 105 -20.89 -7.07 -1.22
CA GLU A 105 -21.69 -7.68 -2.29
C GLU A 105 -21.31 -7.17 -3.67
N GLN A 106 -20.89 -5.89 -3.76
CA GLN A 106 -20.49 -5.25 -5.00
C GLN A 106 -19.02 -5.54 -5.39
N VAL A 107 -18.25 -6.20 -4.52
CA VAL A 107 -16.86 -6.53 -4.80
C VAL A 107 -16.79 -7.82 -5.62
N PRO A 108 -16.11 -7.81 -6.79
CA PRO A 108 -15.98 -9.00 -7.63
C PRO A 108 -15.45 -10.22 -6.85
N THR A 109 -15.86 -11.41 -7.27
CA THR A 109 -15.31 -12.66 -6.75
C THR A 109 -13.88 -12.81 -7.27
N MET A 110 -12.91 -12.66 -6.37
CA MET A 110 -11.49 -12.88 -6.64
C MET A 110 -10.91 -13.57 -5.40
N PRO A 111 -10.99 -14.91 -5.33
CA PRO A 111 -10.72 -15.63 -4.10
C PRO A 111 -9.34 -15.35 -3.56
N VAL A 112 -9.25 -15.21 -2.23
CA VAL A 112 -7.99 -15.02 -1.51
C VAL A 112 -7.89 -16.07 -0.42
N CYS A 113 -6.70 -16.65 -0.27
CA CYS A 113 -6.39 -17.56 0.82
C CYS A 113 -5.56 -16.80 1.87
N ALA A 114 -6.04 -16.79 3.11
CA ALA A 114 -5.39 -16.07 4.20
C ALA A 114 -4.79 -17.07 5.20
N ALA A 115 -3.57 -16.76 5.66
CA ALA A 115 -2.94 -17.49 6.73
C ALA A 115 -3.19 -16.80 8.08
N PHE A 116 -3.66 -17.58 9.05
CA PHE A 116 -3.81 -17.21 10.45
C PHE A 116 -2.97 -18.16 11.32
N PRO A 117 -1.63 -17.99 11.34
CA PRO A 117 -0.79 -18.82 12.19
C PRO A 117 -1.15 -18.70 13.67
N TYR A 118 -1.11 -19.80 14.40
CA TYR A 118 -1.39 -19.87 15.83
C TYR A 118 -0.46 -20.86 16.53
N VAL A 119 -0.38 -20.73 17.84
CA VAL A 119 0.40 -21.62 18.72
C VAL A 119 -0.58 -22.41 19.59
N THR A 120 -0.43 -23.73 19.64
CA THR A 120 -1.28 -24.59 20.49
C THR A 120 -0.88 -24.47 21.96
N ALA A 121 -1.70 -25.04 22.86
CA ALA A 121 -1.34 -25.16 24.27
C ALA A 121 -0.04 -25.96 24.52
N TYR A 122 0.37 -26.78 23.55
CA TYR A 122 1.59 -27.59 23.58
C TYR A 122 2.78 -26.94 22.86
N ALA A 123 2.67 -25.63 22.54
CA ALA A 123 3.67 -24.85 21.81
C ALA A 123 3.89 -25.24 20.34
N ASP A 124 2.98 -26.00 19.74
CA ASP A 124 3.06 -26.34 18.31
C ASP A 124 2.67 -25.14 17.44
N ARG A 125 3.47 -24.88 16.42
CA ARG A 125 3.25 -23.82 15.43
C ARG A 125 2.44 -24.35 14.27
N ASN A 126 1.27 -23.77 14.03
CA ASN A 126 0.34 -24.23 13.01
C ASN A 126 -0.19 -23.07 12.18
N ASP A 127 -0.45 -23.32 10.90
CA ASP A 127 -1.00 -22.34 9.97
C ASP A 127 -2.48 -22.64 9.72
N GLY A 128 -3.37 -21.85 10.33
CA GLY A 128 -4.79 -21.90 10.02
C GLY A 128 -5.08 -21.19 8.71
N MET A 129 -5.51 -21.90 7.67
CA MET A 129 -5.82 -21.30 6.36
C MET A 129 -7.32 -21.17 6.17
N ILE A 130 -7.77 -20.00 5.70
CA ILE A 130 -9.18 -19.77 5.34
C ILE A 130 -9.23 -19.12 3.95
N THR A 131 -10.08 -19.66 3.08
CA THR A 131 -10.35 -19.07 1.76
C THR A 131 -11.57 -18.16 1.83
N PHE A 132 -11.42 -16.93 1.34
CA PHE A 132 -12.49 -15.94 1.24
C PHE A 132 -12.84 -15.69 -0.23
N LYS A 133 -14.10 -15.30 -0.47
CA LYS A 133 -14.61 -14.96 -1.82
C LYS A 133 -13.81 -13.84 -2.47
N ASN A 134 -13.37 -12.86 -1.68
CA ASN A 134 -12.54 -11.74 -2.10
C ASN A 134 -11.86 -11.08 -0.89
N LYS A 135 -10.97 -10.11 -1.16
CA LYS A 135 -10.24 -9.37 -0.13
C LYS A 135 -11.15 -8.59 0.83
N CYS A 136 -12.29 -8.10 0.34
CA CYS A 136 -13.27 -7.40 1.18
C CYS A 136 -13.82 -8.32 2.28
N GLU A 137 -14.21 -9.55 1.92
CA GLU A 137 -14.72 -10.53 2.88
C GLU A 137 -13.65 -10.94 3.90
N LEU A 138 -12.39 -11.07 3.46
CA LEU A 138 -11.25 -11.30 4.36
C LEU A 138 -11.11 -10.16 5.37
N ASP A 139 -11.14 -8.90 4.91
CA ASP A 139 -10.96 -7.72 5.77
C ASP A 139 -12.12 -7.55 6.75
N LYS A 140 -13.36 -7.73 6.26
CA LYS A 140 -14.58 -7.75 7.07
C LYS A 140 -14.49 -8.83 8.15
N TRP A 141 -14.16 -10.07 7.78
CA TRP A 141 -14.04 -11.18 8.72
C TRP A 141 -12.95 -10.91 9.76
N SER A 142 -11.78 -10.45 9.32
CA SER A 142 -10.63 -10.13 10.18
C SER A 142 -10.98 -9.07 11.23
N CYS A 143 -11.73 -8.04 10.82
CA CYS A 143 -12.15 -6.94 11.67
C CYS A 143 -13.10 -7.39 12.79
N TRP A 144 -14.13 -8.17 12.45
CA TRP A 144 -15.10 -8.66 13.43
C TRP A 144 -14.54 -9.76 14.33
N ASN A 145 -13.63 -10.58 13.83
CA ASN A 145 -13.05 -11.71 14.59
C ASN A 145 -11.76 -11.34 15.34
N SER A 146 -11.29 -10.09 15.26
CA SER A 146 -10.05 -9.64 15.92
C SER A 146 -8.83 -10.48 15.53
N LYS A 147 -8.76 -10.89 14.26
CA LYS A 147 -7.70 -11.76 13.74
C LYS A 147 -7.05 -11.10 12.53
N GLY A 148 -5.79 -10.70 12.66
CA GLY A 148 -4.99 -10.22 11.53
C GLY A 148 -4.49 -11.39 10.69
N ALA A 149 -4.76 -11.36 9.39
CA ALA A 149 -4.10 -12.24 8.43
C ALA A 149 -2.65 -11.79 8.20
N TYR A 150 -1.78 -12.75 7.85
CA TYR A 150 -0.43 -12.48 7.35
C TYR A 150 -0.44 -12.17 5.85
#